data_AF-W4LNR7-F1
#
_entry.id   AF-W4LNR7-F1
#
_cell.length_a   1.000
_cell.length_b   1.000
_cell.length_c   1.000
_cell.angle_alpha   90.00
_cell.angle_beta   90.00
_cell.angle_gamma   90.00
#
_symmetry.space_group_name_H-M   'P 1'
#
loop_
_entity.id
_entity.type
_entity.pdbx_description
1 polymer ?
#
loop_
_entity_poly.entity_id
_entity_poly.type
_entity_poly.pdbx_seq_one_letter_code
_entity_poly.pdbx_strand_id
1 'polypeptide(L)'
;MATESKRLVEFVAKLNRMTQEGHIDWEMLTLPGYIADNMDGKIAMFFGAMVHERYLGLYVRRYTDFHPLDGEMAWMEQPELAICNEDWMPVWKFPSVSGIPELLEAVKRHWSGADHFIDSFLAEDD
;
A
#
# COMPACT_ATOMS: atom_id res chain seq x y z
N MET A 1 24.89 -2.85 -3.27
CA MET A 1 23.72 -3.75 -3.34
C MET A 1 23.17 -4.11 -1.96
N ALA A 2 23.92 -4.75 -1.04
CA ALA A 2 23.41 -5.11 0.30
C ALA A 2 22.98 -3.92 1.18
N THR A 3 23.74 -2.81 1.15
CA THR A 3 23.46 -1.61 1.97
C THR A 3 22.18 -0.88 1.54
N GLU A 4 21.84 -0.95 0.26
CA GLU A 4 20.68 -0.26 -0.31
C GLU A 4 19.37 -0.96 0.05
N SER A 5 19.31 -2.29 -0.08
CA SER A 5 18.16 -3.07 0.41
C SER A 5 17.93 -2.88 1.90
N LYS A 6 18.98 -2.85 2.73
CA LYS A 6 18.84 -2.62 4.17
C LYS A 6 18.21 -1.26 4.48
N ARG A 7 18.67 -0.20 3.81
CA ARG A 7 18.13 1.15 3.97
C ARG A 7 16.64 1.23 3.60
N LEU A 8 16.22 0.54 2.54
CA LEU A 8 14.83 0.51 2.11
C LEU A 8 13.94 -0.26 3.09
N VAL A 9 14.42 -1.39 3.62
CA VAL A 9 13.72 -2.13 4.68
C VAL A 9 13.56 -1.27 5.95
N GLU A 10 14.61 -0.58 6.39
CA GLU A 10 14.55 0.33 7.54
C GLU A 10 13.58 1.49 7.29
N PHE A 11 13.53 2.02 6.07
CA PHE A 11 12.58 3.05 5.68
C PHE A 11 11.13 2.56 5.78
N VAL A 12 10.82 1.38 5.21
CA VAL A 12 9.48 0.79 5.27
C VAL A 12 9.09 0.41 6.70
N ALA A 13 10.04 -0.08 7.52
CA ALA A 13 9.81 -0.36 8.93
C ALA A 13 9.46 0.92 9.71
N LYS A 14 10.13 2.04 9.42
CA LYS A 14 9.80 3.34 10.02
C LYS A 14 8.42 3.85 9.58
N LEU A 15 8.08 3.72 8.30
CA LEU A 15 6.74 4.08 7.79
C LEU A 15 5.64 3.27 8.48
N ASN A 16 5.85 1.96 8.65
CA ASN A 16 4.94 1.07 9.37
C ASN A 16 4.68 1.57 10.78
N ARG A 17 5.75 1.81 11.55
CA ARG A 17 5.63 2.30 12.93
C ARG A 17 4.88 3.62 12.99
N MET A 18 5.26 4.59 12.15
CA MET A 18 4.61 5.90 12.12
C MET A 18 3.13 5.81 11.71
N THR A 19 2.76 4.88 10.83
CA THR A 19 1.36 4.65 10.44
C THR A 19 0.56 4.07 11.60
N GLN A 20 1.10 3.07 12.30
CA GLN A 20 0.45 2.47 13.47
C GLN A 20 0.31 3.44 14.64
N GLU A 21 1.29 4.34 14.81
CA GLU A 21 1.27 5.42 15.81
C GLU A 21 0.33 6.59 15.43
N GLY A 22 -0.29 6.56 14.25
CA GLY A 22 -1.17 7.63 13.77
C GLY A 22 -0.43 8.94 13.42
N HIS A 23 0.87 8.85 13.08
CA HIS A 23 1.69 9.99 12.67
C HIS A 23 1.67 10.24 11.16
N ILE A 24 1.06 9.36 10.38
CA ILE A 24 0.89 9.50 8.93
C ILE A 24 -0.59 9.43 8.62
N ASP A 25 -1.11 10.51 8.05
CA ASP A 25 -2.48 10.58 7.56
C ASP A 25 -2.54 9.99 6.15
N TRP A 26 -3.13 8.80 6.06
CA TRP A 26 -3.39 8.12 4.79
C TRP A 26 -4.83 8.37 4.33
N GLU A 27 -4.97 8.74 3.07
CA GLU A 27 -6.27 8.95 2.43
C GLU A 27 -6.48 7.90 1.34
N MET A 28 -7.68 7.31 1.28
CA MET A 28 -8.06 6.50 0.12
C MET A 28 -8.41 7.44 -1.03
N LEU A 29 -7.74 7.28 -2.16
CA LEU A 29 -7.92 8.15 -3.33
C LEU A 29 -8.49 7.37 -4.51
N THR A 30 -9.38 8.01 -5.24
CA THR A 30 -9.85 7.51 -6.53
C THR A 30 -8.90 8.01 -7.61
N LEU A 31 -8.13 7.11 -8.21
CA LEU A 31 -7.25 7.47 -9.31
C LEU A 31 -8.05 7.68 -10.60
N PRO A 32 -7.64 8.61 -11.47
CA PRO A 32 -8.13 8.69 -12.84
C PRO A 32 -7.93 7.37 -13.59
N GLY A 33 -8.89 7.00 -14.45
CA GLY A 33 -8.88 5.70 -15.16
C GLY A 33 -7.59 5.42 -15.94
N TYR A 34 -6.95 6.44 -16.51
CA TYR A 34 -5.68 6.28 -17.24
C TYR A 34 -4.50 5.88 -16.34
N ILE A 35 -4.56 6.16 -15.03
CA ILE A 35 -3.58 5.70 -14.04
C ILE A 35 -3.98 4.32 -13.51
N ALA A 36 -5.27 4.13 -13.26
CA ALA A 36 -5.80 2.88 -12.71
C ALA A 36 -5.69 1.68 -13.66
N ASP A 37 -5.79 1.91 -14.98
CA ASP A 37 -5.81 0.88 -16.03
C ASP A 37 -4.50 0.80 -16.85
N ASN A 38 -3.37 1.24 -16.30
CA ASN A 38 -2.12 1.27 -17.06
C ASN A 38 -1.74 -0.15 -17.57
N MET A 39 -1.14 -0.23 -18.78
CA MET A 39 -1.20 -1.40 -19.69
C MET A 39 -0.78 -2.79 -19.15
N ASP A 40 -0.16 -2.88 -17.98
CA ASP A 40 0.33 -4.13 -17.37
C ASP A 40 -0.39 -4.50 -16.05
N GLY A 41 -1.54 -3.89 -15.75
CA GLY A 41 -2.34 -4.26 -14.58
C GLY A 41 -3.45 -3.29 -14.22
N LYS A 42 -4.17 -3.61 -13.14
CA LYS A 42 -5.21 -2.73 -12.57
C LYS A 42 -4.84 -2.34 -11.15
N ILE A 43 -4.96 -1.06 -10.83
CA ILE A 43 -4.86 -0.58 -9.44
C ILE A 43 -6.23 -0.74 -8.79
N ALA A 44 -6.36 -1.71 -7.89
CA ALA A 44 -7.64 -2.01 -7.25
C ALA A 44 -7.99 -1.03 -6.12
N MET A 45 -6.96 -0.53 -5.42
CA MET A 45 -7.09 0.31 -4.24
C MET A 45 -5.82 1.16 -4.14
N PHE A 46 -5.98 2.45 -3.87
CA PHE A 46 -4.87 3.38 -3.73
C PHE A 46 -5.03 4.22 -2.46
N PHE A 47 -3.98 4.24 -1.66
CA PHE A 47 -3.83 5.12 -0.51
C PHE A 47 -2.71 6.13 -0.78
N GLY A 48 -3.00 7.40 -0.52
CA GLY A 48 -2.05 8.51 -0.62
C GLY A 48 -1.71 9.07 0.74
N ALA A 49 -0.45 9.46 0.94
CA ALA A 49 -0.01 10.23 2.10
C ALA A 49 1.07 11.25 1.72
N MET A 50 1.12 12.37 2.44
CA MET A 50 2.22 13.34 2.34
C MET A 50 3.23 13.07 3.45
N VAL A 51 4.45 12.66 3.11
CA VAL A 51 5.52 12.39 4.08
C VAL A 51 6.77 13.18 3.69
N HIS A 52 7.22 14.07 4.58
CA HIS A 52 8.38 14.94 4.34
C HIS A 52 8.34 15.65 2.97
N GLU A 53 7.22 16.34 2.68
CA GLU A 53 7.01 17.09 1.41
C GLU A 53 7.06 16.22 0.15
N ARG A 54 6.77 14.93 0.28
CA ARG A 54 6.67 13.98 -0.83
C ARG A 54 5.37 13.22 -0.77
N TYR A 55 4.74 13.08 -1.94
CA TYR A 55 3.57 12.24 -2.13
C TYR A 55 4.02 10.78 -2.15
N LEU A 56 3.48 9.97 -1.24
CA LEU A 56 3.63 8.53 -1.22
C LEU A 56 2.33 7.87 -1.63
N GLY A 57 2.41 6.96 -2.60
CA GLY A 57 1.31 6.10 -3.01
C GLY A 57 1.54 4.67 -2.53
N LEU A 58 0.54 4.07 -1.90
CA LEU A 58 0.52 2.67 -1.49
C LEU A 58 -0.71 2.01 -2.10
N TYR A 59 -0.50 1.00 -2.93
CA TYR A 59 -1.60 0.44 -3.71
C TYR A 59 -1.42 -1.04 -4.02
N VAL A 60 -2.52 -1.70 -4.42
CA VAL A 60 -2.49 -3.09 -4.88
C VAL A 60 -2.54 -3.11 -6.40
N ARG A 61 -1.47 -3.61 -7.02
CA ARG A 61 -1.44 -3.91 -8.44
C ARG A 61 -1.99 -5.32 -8.67
N ARG A 62 -2.99 -5.43 -9.53
CA ARG A 62 -3.49 -6.71 -10.07
C ARG A 62 -2.89 -6.95 -11.45
N TYR A 63 -2.30 -8.12 -11.68
CA TYR A 63 -1.75 -8.51 -12.97
C TYR A 63 -1.98 -10.01 -13.19
N THR A 64 -1.94 -10.46 -14.45
CA THR A 64 -2.00 -11.89 -14.76
C THR A 64 -0.61 -12.46 -14.88
N ASP A 65 -0.35 -13.58 -14.23
CA ASP A 65 0.90 -14.33 -14.37
C ASP A 65 0.62 -15.83 -14.54
N PHE A 66 1.57 -16.54 -15.12
CA PHE A 66 1.45 -17.97 -15.35
C PHE A 66 1.70 -18.74 -14.05
N HIS A 67 0.72 -19.52 -13.58
CA HIS A 67 0.86 -20.34 -12.39
C HIS A 67 1.41 -21.73 -12.76
N PRO A 68 2.66 -22.07 -12.42
CA PRO A 68 3.34 -23.26 -12.95
C PRO A 68 2.77 -24.58 -12.45
N LEU A 69 2.00 -24.58 -11.35
CA LEU A 69 1.36 -25.78 -10.80
C LEU A 69 0.07 -26.14 -11.52
N ASP A 70 -0.68 -25.14 -11.97
CA ASP A 70 -2.00 -25.34 -12.58
C ASP A 70 -1.95 -25.23 -14.12
N GLY A 71 -0.84 -24.72 -14.67
CA GLY A 71 -0.67 -24.57 -16.12
C GLY A 71 -1.54 -23.47 -16.73
N GLU A 72 -2.10 -22.59 -15.91
CA GLU A 72 -3.07 -21.57 -16.31
C GLU A 72 -2.62 -20.16 -15.89
N MET A 73 -3.16 -19.15 -16.56
CA MET A 73 -3.00 -17.75 -16.18
C MET A 73 -3.87 -17.45 -14.96
N ALA A 74 -3.25 -16.98 -13.88
CA ALA A 74 -3.94 -16.59 -12.66
C ALA A 74 -3.82 -15.08 -12.43
N TRP A 75 -4.83 -14.49 -11.78
CA TRP A 75 -4.75 -13.13 -11.29
C TRP A 75 -3.90 -13.11 -10.02
N MET A 76 -2.86 -12.30 -10.03
CA MET A 76 -1.96 -12.04 -8.93
C MET A 76 -2.19 -10.63 -8.39
N GLU A 77 -2.00 -10.47 -7.08
CA GLU A 77 -2.03 -9.19 -6.41
C GLU A 77 -0.67 -8.90 -5.78
N GLN A 78 -0.17 -7.69 -5.96
CA GLN A 78 1.07 -7.25 -5.34
C GLN A 78 0.91 -5.85 -4.74
N PRO A 79 1.13 -5.70 -3.42
CA PRO A 79 1.30 -4.40 -2.80
C PRO A 79 2.53 -3.68 -3.36
N GLU A 80 2.36 -2.44 -3.81
CA GLU A 80 3.42 -1.57 -4.31
C GLU A 80 3.42 -0.26 -3.52
N LEU A 81 4.62 0.22 -3.18
CA LEU A 81 4.87 1.54 -2.61
C LEU A 81 5.58 2.39 -3.68
N ALA A 82 5.19 3.65 -3.82
CA ALA A 82 5.78 4.57 -4.78
C ALA A 82 5.89 5.99 -4.23
N ILE A 83 6.88 6.73 -4.75
CA ILE A 83 6.86 8.19 -4.74
C ILE A 83 6.00 8.63 -5.93
N CYS A 84 5.07 9.55 -5.69
CA CYS A 84 4.18 10.11 -6.69
C CYS A 84 4.50 11.58 -6.97
N ASN A 85 3.99 12.09 -8.10
CA ASN A 85 3.86 13.52 -8.32
C ASN A 85 2.59 14.08 -7.63
N GLU A 86 2.31 15.37 -7.85
CA GLU A 86 1.15 16.07 -7.31
C GLU A 86 -0.20 15.50 -7.79
N ASP A 87 -0.22 14.81 -8.93
CA ASP A 87 -1.40 14.12 -9.50
C ASP A 87 -1.54 12.67 -9.01
N TRP A 88 -0.76 12.27 -7.99
CA TRP A 88 -0.70 10.89 -7.48
C TRP A 88 -0.19 9.85 -8.48
N MET A 89 0.38 10.28 -9.61
CA MET A 89 1.00 9.40 -10.59
C MET A 89 2.33 8.86 -10.02
N PRO A 90 2.53 7.53 -9.93
CA PRO A 90 3.79 6.95 -9.50
C PRO A 90 4.95 7.37 -10.41
N VAL A 91 5.93 8.10 -9.87
CA VAL A 91 7.16 8.53 -10.58
C VAL A 91 8.33 7.60 -10.31
N TRP A 92 8.35 6.97 -9.13
CA TRP A 92 9.37 5.99 -8.77
C TRP A 92 8.78 4.96 -7.82
N LYS A 93 8.94 3.67 -8.15
CA LYS A 93 8.44 2.56 -7.35
C LYS A 93 9.55 2.00 -6.48
N PHE A 94 9.22 1.70 -5.23
CA PHE A 94 10.13 0.96 -4.36
C PHE A 94 10.27 -0.47 -4.90
N PRO A 95 11.48 -1.06 -4.85
CA PRO A 95 11.62 -2.48 -5.09
C PRO A 95 10.83 -3.26 -4.04
N SER A 96 10.44 -4.50 -4.37
CA SER A 96 9.77 -5.37 -3.41
C SER A 96 10.69 -5.62 -2.22
N VAL A 97 10.33 -5.04 -1.07
CA VAL A 97 11.03 -5.23 0.22
C VAL A 97 10.03 -5.72 1.26
N SER A 98 10.53 -6.49 2.23
CA SER A 98 9.76 -6.93 3.38
C SER A 98 9.16 -5.73 4.12
N GLY A 99 7.89 -5.79 4.51
CA GLY A 99 7.21 -4.72 5.25
C GLY A 99 6.16 -3.96 4.45
N ILE A 100 6.18 -4.00 3.11
CA ILE A 100 5.15 -3.31 2.29
C ILE A 100 3.77 -3.94 2.48
N PRO A 101 3.59 -5.28 2.48
CA PRO A 101 2.30 -5.89 2.78
C PRO A 101 1.79 -5.52 4.18
N GLU A 102 2.65 -5.53 5.18
CA GLU A 102 2.31 -5.14 6.56
C GLU A 102 1.90 -3.67 6.65
N LEU A 103 2.55 -2.79 5.88
CA LEU A 103 2.19 -1.39 5.78
C LEU A 103 0.79 -1.23 5.17
N LEU A 104 0.48 -1.96 4.11
CA LEU A 104 -0.84 -1.92 3.50
C LEU A 104 -1.93 -2.36 4.49
N GLU A 105 -1.70 -3.42 5.26
CA GLU A 105 -2.66 -3.87 6.26
C GLU A 105 -2.82 -2.85 7.41
N ALA A 106 -1.74 -2.22 7.86
CA ALA A 106 -1.80 -1.15 8.86
C ALA A 106 -2.63 0.04 8.35
N VAL A 107 -2.42 0.46 7.10
CA VAL A 107 -3.19 1.55 6.47
C VAL A 107 -4.67 1.19 6.35
N LYS A 108 -5.00 -0.02 5.88
CA LYS A 108 -6.39 -0.48 5.78
C LYS A 108 -7.08 -0.52 7.14
N ARG A 109 -6.40 -1.03 8.17
CA ARG A 109 -6.93 -1.11 9.54
C ARG A 109 -7.24 0.28 10.08
N HIS A 110 -6.31 1.22 9.90
CA HIS A 110 -6.50 2.61 10.31
C HIS A 110 -7.65 3.27 9.53
N TRP A 111 -7.65 3.18 8.20
CA TRP A 111 -8.64 3.85 7.35
C TRP A 111 -10.05 3.28 7.51
N SER A 112 -10.19 1.97 7.72
CA SER A 112 -11.50 1.33 7.86
C SER A 112 -12.20 1.65 9.18
N GLY A 113 -11.50 2.21 10.17
CA GLY A 113 -12.04 2.39 11.52
C GLY A 113 -12.37 1.07 12.22
N ALA A 114 -11.80 -0.05 11.74
CA ALA A 114 -12.11 -1.38 12.24
C ALA A 114 -11.86 -1.51 13.75
N ASP A 115 -10.78 -0.90 14.26
CA ASP A 115 -10.46 -0.95 15.69
C ASP A 115 -11.55 -0.27 16.53
N HIS A 116 -11.93 0.96 16.16
CA HIS A 116 -13.00 1.67 16.86
C HIS A 116 -14.33 0.90 16.78
N PHE A 117 -14.65 0.33 15.62
CA PHE A 117 -15.85 -0.48 15.45
C PHE A 117 -15.84 -1.71 16.38
N ILE A 118 -14.75 -2.48 16.38
CA ILE A 118 -14.59 -3.67 17.22
C ILE A 118 -14.68 -3.30 18.70
N ASP A 119 -13.95 -2.26 19.13
CA ASP A 119 -13.96 -1.81 20.53
C ASP A 119 -15.36 -1.35 20.96
N SER A 120 -16.05 -0.58 20.10
CA SER A 120 -17.42 -0.14 20.38
C SER A 120 -18.41 -1.29 20.49
N PHE A 121 -18.26 -2.31 19.63
CA PHE A 121 -19.13 -3.48 19.60
C PHE A 121 -18.93 -4.38 20.83
N LEU A 122 -17.68 -4.57 21.27
CA LEU A 122 -17.37 -5.38 22.46
C LEU A 122 -17.81 -4.70 23.76
N ALA A 123 -17.90 -3.38 23.80
CA ALA A 123 -18.34 -2.62 24.96
C ALA A 123 -19.87 -2.63 25.20
N GLU A 124 -20.68 -3.14 24.25
CA GLU A 124 -22.15 -3.20 24.39
C GLU A 124 -22.63 -4.38 25.28
N ASP A 125 -21.76 -5.32 25.63
CA ASP A 125 -22.09 -6.53 26.41
C ASP A 125 -21.64 -6.49 27.90
N ASP A 126 -21.13 -5.35 28.40
CA ASP A 126 -20.80 -5.07 29.81
C ASP A 126 -21.86 -4.18 30.51
#